data_AF-A0A1H2E1M3-F1
#
_entry.id   AF-A0A1H2E1M3-F1
#
_cell.length_a   1.000
_cell.length_b   1.000
_cell.length_c   1.000
_cell.angle_alpha   90.00
_cell.angle_beta   90.00
_cell.angle_gamma   90.00
#
_symmetry.space_group_name_H-M   'P 1'
#
loop_
_entity.id
_entity.type
_entity.pdbx_description
1 polymer ?
#
loop_
_entity_poly.entity_id
_entity_poly.type
_entity_poly.pdbx_seq_one_letter_code
_entity_poly.pdbx_strand_id
1 'polypeptide(L)'
;MSQNQVSGVNPVNESGIFNLENNLPKNRASLSLEPNFGKFDASVRANYFGTTFDERSQREELEARTLIDLDFSYQASETVQLILGALNVFDTYPNEVETRASQGMPFPRRTTIGYSGGQVYFKAIYKL
;
A
#
# COMPACT_ATOMS: atom_id res chain seq x y z
N MET A 1 10.41 1.77 -26.76
CA MET A 1 9.99 3.13 -27.14
C MET A 1 11.17 3.87 -27.75
N SER A 2 10.99 4.58 -28.87
CA SER A 2 12.04 5.43 -29.46
C SER A 2 11.90 6.85 -28.91
N GLN A 3 12.99 7.44 -28.42
CA GLN A 3 13.01 8.80 -27.90
C GLN A 3 13.79 9.72 -28.85
N ASN A 4 13.33 10.96 -29.00
CA ASN A 4 14.06 11.95 -29.76
C ASN A 4 15.34 12.33 -29.00
N GLN A 5 16.48 12.13 -29.65
CA GLN A 5 17.76 12.46 -29.05
C GLN A 5 17.97 13.98 -29.03
N VAL A 6 18.51 14.46 -27.92
CA VAL A 6 18.97 15.85 -27.80
C VAL A 6 20.49 15.80 -27.82
N SER A 7 21.10 16.36 -28.86
CA SER A 7 22.56 16.32 -29.05
C SER A 7 23.14 14.89 -29.07
N GLY A 8 22.41 13.93 -29.63
CA GLY A 8 22.83 12.52 -29.70
C GLY A 8 22.67 11.74 -28.38
N VAL A 9 22.13 12.37 -27.33
CA VAL A 9 21.87 11.74 -26.05
C VAL A 9 20.39 11.45 -25.89
N ASN A 10 20.09 10.25 -25.41
CA ASN A 10 18.77 9.84 -24.96
C ASN A 10 18.39 10.62 -23.69
N PRO A 11 17.33 11.46 -23.71
CA PRO A 11 16.95 12.25 -22.53
C PRO A 11 16.60 11.42 -21.29
N VAL A 12 16.09 10.20 -21.48
CA VAL A 12 15.79 9.25 -20.39
C VAL A 12 16.68 8.01 -20.57
N ASN A 13 17.46 7.70 -19.52
CA ASN A 13 18.30 6.50 -19.51
C ASN A 13 17.48 5.22 -19.30
N GLU A 14 18.10 4.07 -19.53
CA GLU A 14 17.42 2.77 -19.46
C GLU A 14 16.81 2.49 -18.07
N SER A 15 17.53 2.77 -16.98
CA SER A 15 17.00 2.62 -15.62
C SER A 15 15.80 3.53 -15.36
N GLY A 16 15.79 4.74 -15.93
CA GLY A 16 14.66 5.66 -15.87
C GLY A 16 13.44 5.10 -16.57
N ILE A 17 13.61 4.56 -17.78
CA ILE A 17 12.53 3.87 -18.52
C ILE A 17 12.00 2.69 -17.71
N PHE A 18 12.90 1.82 -17.21
CA PHE A 18 12.52 0.66 -16.41
C PHE A 18 11.68 1.04 -15.20
N ASN A 19 12.10 2.06 -14.46
CA ASN A 19 11.38 2.54 -13.29
C ASN A 19 10.02 3.12 -13.66
N LEU A 20 9.92 3.88 -14.75
CA LEU A 20 8.63 4.41 -15.21
C LEU A 20 7.64 3.28 -15.56
N GLU A 21 8.14 2.15 -16.07
CA GLU A 21 7.32 1.02 -16.49
C GLU A 21 6.98 0.01 -15.38
N ASN A 22 7.83 -0.12 -14.35
CA ASN A 22 7.77 -1.25 -13.41
C ASN A 22 7.75 -0.87 -11.92
N ASN A 23 7.93 0.41 -11.57
CA ASN A 23 7.91 0.87 -10.18
C ASN A 23 6.49 0.94 -9.58
N LEU A 24 5.45 0.86 -10.42
CA LEU A 24 4.06 0.83 -9.98
C LEU A 24 3.39 -0.47 -10.41
N PRO A 25 2.47 -1.02 -9.59
CA PRO A 25 1.78 -2.25 -9.94
C PRO A 25 0.90 -2.02 -11.16
N LYS A 26 1.05 -2.88 -12.16
CA LYS A 26 0.25 -2.83 -13.40
C LYS A 26 -1.23 -3.09 -13.14
N ASN A 27 -1.53 -3.86 -12.10
CA ASN A 27 -2.89 -4.19 -11.68
C ASN A 27 -3.08 -3.82 -10.21
N ARG A 28 -4.18 -3.15 -9.92
CA ARG A 28 -4.66 -2.89 -8.56
C ARG A 28 -6.15 -3.17 -8.50
N ALA A 29 -6.60 -3.67 -7.36
CA ALA A 29 -8.01 -3.88 -7.10
C ALA A 29 -8.32 -3.51 -5.65
N SER A 30 -9.52 -2.99 -5.42
CA SER A 30 -10.03 -2.72 -4.08
C SER A 30 -11.42 -3.30 -3.94
N LEU A 31 -11.67 -4.00 -2.84
CA LEU A 31 -12.98 -4.49 -2.45
C LEU A 31 -13.32 -3.94 -1.07
N SER A 32 -14.51 -3.36 -0.93
CA SER A 32 -15.01 -2.85 0.35
C SER A 32 -16.36 -3.48 0.66
N LEU A 33 -16.54 -3.90 1.91
CA LEU A 33 -17.79 -4.41 2.45
C LEU A 33 -18.14 -3.62 3.71
N GLU A 34 -19.33 -3.04 3.75
CA GLU A 34 -19.76 -2.13 4.82
C GLU A 34 -21.14 -2.53 5.36
N PRO A 35 -21.24 -3.63 6.11
CA PRO A 35 -22.51 -4.04 6.69
C PRO A 35 -22.94 -3.10 7.84
N ASN A 36 -24.21 -2.73 7.84
CA ASN A 36 -24.86 -1.95 8.90
C ASN A 36 -25.89 -2.83 9.63
N PHE A 37 -25.88 -2.78 10.95
CA PHE A 37 -26.80 -3.49 11.84
C PHE A 37 -27.42 -2.54 12.88
N GLY A 38 -27.94 -1.40 12.41
CA GLY A 38 -28.57 -0.39 13.26
C GLY A 38 -27.55 0.39 14.07
N LYS A 39 -27.31 0.00 15.32
CA LYS A 39 -26.37 0.70 16.22
C LYS A 39 -24.90 0.30 16.01
N PHE A 40 -24.65 -0.70 15.17
CA PHE A 40 -23.32 -1.19 14.84
C PHE A 40 -23.08 -1.08 13.35
N ASP A 41 -21.88 -0.65 12.97
CA ASP A 41 -21.37 -0.75 11.61
C ASP A 41 -20.05 -1.50 11.62
N ALA A 42 -19.77 -2.20 10.54
CA ALA A 42 -18.41 -2.68 10.28
C ALA A 42 -17.98 -2.27 8.88
N SER A 43 -16.68 -2.13 8.67
CA SER A 43 -16.07 -2.02 7.34
C SER A 43 -14.95 -3.03 7.24
N VAL A 44 -14.90 -3.73 6.11
CA VAL A 44 -13.78 -4.57 5.69
C VAL A 44 -13.32 -4.04 4.36
N ARG A 45 -12.03 -3.71 4.24
CA ARG A 45 -11.43 -3.28 2.98
C ARG A 45 -10.26 -4.18 2.62
N ALA A 46 -10.29 -4.72 1.41
CA ALA A 46 -9.19 -5.46 0.82
C ALA A 46 -8.59 -4.64 -0.32
N ASN A 47 -7.30 -4.32 -0.23
CA ASN A 47 -6.57 -3.59 -1.26
C ASN A 47 -5.48 -4.50 -1.83
N TYR A 48 -5.64 -4.94 -3.08
CA TYR A 48 -4.67 -5.74 -3.81
C TYR A 48 -3.73 -4.87 -4.64
N PHE A 49 -2.45 -5.16 -4.53
CA PHE A 49 -1.34 -4.52 -5.21
C PHE A 49 -0.58 -5.61 -5.98
N GLY A 50 -0.62 -5.54 -7.31
CA GLY A 50 0.12 -6.49 -8.14
C GLY A 50 1.64 -6.38 -7.98
N THR A 51 2.35 -7.30 -8.63
CA THR A 51 3.81 -7.33 -8.67
C THR A 51 4.40 -6.01 -9.15
N THR A 52 5.53 -5.63 -8.56
CA THR A 52 6.39 -4.51 -8.97
C THR A 52 7.85 -4.96 -9.01
N PHE A 53 8.77 -4.07 -9.35
CA PHE A 53 10.20 -4.38 -9.37
C PHE A 53 11.01 -3.27 -8.69
N ASP A 54 12.03 -3.65 -7.92
CA ASP A 54 12.96 -2.69 -7.30
C ASP A 54 13.86 -2.04 -8.36
N GLU A 55 14.17 -0.75 -8.18
CA GLU A 55 14.92 0.03 -9.18
C GLU A 55 16.42 -0.32 -9.28
N ARG A 56 16.94 -1.18 -8.41
CA ARG A 56 18.37 -1.50 -8.39
C ARG A 56 18.80 -2.34 -9.59
N SER A 57 20.12 -2.47 -9.68
CA SER A 57 20.84 -3.21 -10.70
C SER A 57 20.31 -4.62 -10.95
N GLN A 58 19.82 -5.31 -9.92
CA GLN A 58 19.30 -6.67 -10.05
C GLN A 58 17.82 -6.74 -10.43
N ARG A 59 17.09 -5.59 -10.37
CA ARG A 59 15.67 -5.49 -10.72
C ARG A 59 14.84 -6.59 -10.06
N GLU A 60 15.05 -6.78 -8.76
CA GLU A 60 14.43 -7.85 -7.99
C GLU A 60 12.90 -7.67 -7.97
N GLU A 61 12.18 -8.77 -8.10
CA GLU A 61 10.71 -8.77 -8.12
C GLU A 61 10.18 -8.50 -6.70
N LEU A 62 9.18 -7.62 -6.64
CA LEU A 62 8.39 -7.37 -5.46
C LEU A 62 7.05 -8.05 -5.63
N GLU A 63 6.80 -9.06 -4.80
CA GLU A 63 5.62 -9.89 -4.87
C GLU A 63 4.33 -9.07 -4.70
N ALA A 64 3.25 -9.55 -5.32
CA ALA A 64 1.94 -9.00 -5.08
C ALA A 64 1.54 -9.10 -3.59
N ARG A 65 0.80 -8.10 -3.10
CA ARG A 65 0.37 -7.98 -1.71
C ARG A 65 -1.08 -7.56 -1.62
N THR A 66 -1.78 -8.08 -0.61
CA THR A 66 -3.13 -7.63 -0.26
C THR A 66 -3.11 -7.09 1.15
N LEU A 67 -3.52 -5.84 1.33
CA LEU A 67 -3.72 -5.25 2.64
C LEU A 67 -5.19 -5.35 3.02
N ILE A 68 -5.46 -5.87 4.22
CA ILE A 68 -6.81 -5.94 4.78
C ILE A 68 -6.92 -4.95 5.93
N ASP A 69 -7.92 -4.08 5.85
CA ASP A 69 -8.28 -3.13 6.88
C ASP A 69 -9.66 -3.49 7.45
N LEU A 70 -9.84 -3.28 8.76
CA LEU A 70 -11.07 -3.54 9.49
C LEU A 70 -11.45 -2.33 10.33
N ASP A 71 -12.72 -1.95 10.32
CA ASP A 71 -13.30 -0.98 11.24
C ASP A 71 -14.57 -1.55 11.87
N PHE A 72 -14.74 -1.31 13.17
CA PHE A 72 -15.99 -1.56 13.88
C PHE A 72 -16.44 -0.28 14.57
N SER A 73 -17.71 0.04 14.37
CA SER A 73 -18.36 1.26 14.83
C SER A 73 -19.53 0.92 15.74
N TYR A 74 -19.69 1.66 16.83
CA TYR A 74 -20.80 1.54 17.76
C TYR A 74 -21.37 2.92 18.10
N GLN A 75 -22.66 3.10 17.81
CA GLN A 75 -23.43 4.26 18.22
C GLN A 75 -23.82 4.13 19.71
N ALA A 76 -23.04 4.78 20.58
CA ALA A 76 -23.20 4.69 22.03
C ALA A 76 -24.37 5.53 22.57
N SER A 77 -24.68 6.66 21.92
CA SER A 77 -25.84 7.51 22.17
C SER A 77 -26.26 8.23 20.88
N GLU A 78 -27.26 9.12 20.89
CA GLU A 78 -27.59 9.94 19.72
C GLU A 78 -26.46 10.91 19.30
N THR A 79 -25.55 11.23 20.23
CA THR A 79 -24.47 12.22 20.02
C THR A 79 -23.06 11.63 20.03
N VAL A 80 -22.89 10.38 20.50
CA VAL A 80 -21.57 9.74 20.63
C VAL A 80 -21.48 8.47 19.78
N GLN A 81 -20.46 8.40 18.92
CA GLN A 81 -20.06 7.20 18.18
C GLN A 81 -18.63 6.81 18.55
N LEU A 82 -18.41 5.52 18.81
CA LEU A 82 -17.10 4.94 19.09
C LEU A 82 -16.67 4.06 17.92
N ILE A 83 -15.39 4.12 17.55
CA ILE A 83 -14.84 3.36 16.43
C ILE A 83 -13.52 2.73 16.88
N LEU A 84 -13.39 1.42 16.70
CA LEU A 84 -12.14 0.68 16.83
C LEU A 84 -11.77 0.19 15.43
N GLY A 85 -10.59 0.57 14.95
CA GLY A 85 -10.13 0.20 13.63
C GLY A 85 -8.73 -0.36 13.64
N ALA A 86 -8.43 -1.17 12.64
CA ALA A 86 -7.12 -1.73 12.38
C ALA A 86 -6.81 -1.68 10.88
N LEU A 87 -5.66 -1.12 10.54
CA LEU A 87 -5.14 -1.05 9.18
C LEU A 87 -4.09 -2.15 9.01
N ASN A 88 -4.06 -2.79 7.84
CA ASN A 88 -3.12 -3.87 7.53
C ASN A 88 -3.10 -4.93 8.65
N VAL A 89 -4.25 -5.55 8.93
CA VAL A 89 -4.47 -6.41 10.11
C VAL A 89 -3.59 -7.66 10.14
N PHE A 90 -2.99 -8.02 9.01
CA PHE A 90 -2.06 -9.15 8.89
C PHE A 90 -0.59 -8.72 8.99
N ASP A 91 -0.29 -7.47 9.36
CA ASP A 91 1.06 -6.93 9.50
C ASP A 91 1.93 -7.24 8.26
N THR A 92 1.37 -6.94 7.08
CA THR A 92 1.98 -7.29 5.80
C THR A 92 3.03 -6.26 5.40
N TYR A 93 4.19 -6.73 4.96
CA TYR A 93 5.30 -5.93 4.43
C TYR A 93 5.62 -6.33 2.98
N PRO A 94 6.28 -5.45 2.20
CA PRO A 94 6.92 -5.89 0.97
C PRO A 94 7.94 -6.99 1.27
N ASN A 95 8.23 -7.87 0.31
CA ASN A 95 9.36 -8.78 0.48
C ASN A 95 10.67 -8.00 0.60
N GLU A 96 11.62 -8.59 1.31
CA GLU A 96 12.97 -8.10 1.39
C GLU A 96 13.68 -8.27 0.03
N VAL A 97 14.68 -7.42 -0.19
CA VAL A 97 15.47 -7.33 -1.41
C VAL A 97 16.94 -7.49 -0.99
N GLU A 98 17.62 -8.53 -1.48
CA GLU A 98 18.92 -8.95 -0.97
C GLU A 98 19.96 -7.83 -1.11
N THR A 99 19.91 -7.11 -2.23
CA THR A 99 20.83 -6.00 -2.48
C THR A 99 20.67 -4.84 -1.51
N ARG A 100 19.54 -4.74 -0.81
CA ARG A 100 19.19 -3.67 0.12
C ARG A 100 19.53 -4.02 1.57
N ALA A 101 19.56 -5.30 1.93
CA ALA A 101 19.86 -5.78 3.28
C ALA A 101 21.17 -5.19 3.86
N SER A 102 22.23 -5.12 3.03
CA SER A 102 23.53 -4.53 3.41
C SER A 102 23.48 -3.05 3.82
N GLN A 103 22.38 -2.33 3.54
CA GLN A 103 22.19 -0.92 3.86
C GLN A 103 21.40 -0.70 5.17
N GLY A 104 21.07 -1.77 5.91
CA GLY A 104 20.21 -1.68 7.10
C GLY A 104 18.74 -1.37 6.77
N MET A 105 18.36 -1.47 5.50
CA MET A 105 16.99 -1.29 5.02
C MET A 105 16.66 -2.46 4.09
N PRO A 106 16.15 -3.59 4.59
CA PRO A 106 15.97 -4.79 3.77
C PRO A 106 14.85 -4.64 2.73
N PHE A 107 13.96 -3.66 2.85
CA PHE A 107 12.84 -3.44 1.95
C PHE A 107 13.17 -2.47 0.78
N PRO A 108 12.49 -2.60 -0.37
CA PRO A 108 12.65 -1.71 -1.53
C PRO A 108 12.25 -0.28 -1.19
N ARG A 109 13.01 0.74 -1.62
CA ARG A 109 12.76 2.16 -1.26
C ARG A 109 11.47 2.75 -1.82
N ARG A 110 10.95 2.16 -2.90
CA ARG A 110 9.79 2.65 -3.64
C ARG A 110 8.63 1.65 -3.62
N THR A 111 8.44 0.97 -2.49
CA THR A 111 7.25 0.14 -2.29
C THR A 111 5.97 0.96 -2.35
N THR A 112 4.95 0.41 -2.99
CA THR A 112 3.64 1.08 -3.11
C THR A 112 2.69 0.80 -1.95
N ILE A 113 3.07 -0.09 -1.03
CA ILE A 113 2.32 -0.42 0.19
C ILE A 113 2.92 0.22 1.47
N GLY A 114 4.09 0.85 1.38
CA GLY A 114 4.78 1.45 2.54
C GLY A 114 5.43 0.42 3.49
N TYR A 115 5.78 0.88 4.71
CA TYR A 115 6.45 0.06 5.74
C TYR A 115 5.80 0.18 7.13
N SER A 116 4.61 0.76 7.22
CA SER A 116 4.01 1.08 8.53
C SER A 116 3.51 -0.14 9.30
N GLY A 117 3.50 -1.32 8.67
CA GLY A 117 2.98 -2.54 9.29
C GLY A 117 1.50 -2.45 9.63
N GLY A 118 1.08 -3.32 10.54
CA GLY A 118 -0.25 -3.29 11.14
C GLY A 118 -0.39 -2.15 12.15
N GLN A 119 -1.50 -1.44 12.09
CA GLN A 119 -1.79 -0.32 12.99
C GLN A 119 -3.19 -0.48 13.58
N VAL A 120 -3.36 -0.19 14.86
CA VAL A 120 -4.67 -0.18 15.53
C VAL A 120 -4.94 1.23 16.03
N TYR A 121 -6.19 1.68 15.91
CA TYR A 121 -6.61 2.99 16.39
C TYR A 121 -7.98 2.93 17.04
N PHE A 122 -8.25 3.93 17.87
CA PHE A 122 -9.57 4.20 18.43
C PHE A 122 -9.97 5.64 18.13
N LYS A 123 -11.23 5.86 17.77
CA LYS A 123 -11.83 7.19 17.55
C LYS A 123 -13.12 7.28 18.36
N ALA A 124 -13.36 8.45 18.97
CA ALA A 124 -14.65 8.83 19.53
C ALA A 124 -15.12 10.10 18.81
N ILE A 125 -16.30 10.05 18.22
CA ILE A 125 -16.92 11.17 17.52
C ILE A 125 -18.08 11.67 18.36
N TYR A 126 -18.06 12.96 18.70
CA TYR A 126 -19.14 13.65 19.38
C TYR A 126 -19.78 14.66 18.43
N LYS A 127 -21.10 14.61 18.28
CA LYS A 127 -21.89 15.56 17.50
C LYS A 127 -22.58 16.54 18.45
N LEU A 128 -22.36 17.83 18.22
CA LEU A 128 -23.00 18.95 18.92
C LEU A 128 -24.41 19.21 18.38
#